data_AF-A0A2J6XSB4-F1
#
_entry.id   AF-A0A2J6XSB4-F1
#
_cell.length_a   1.000
_cell.length_b   1.000
_cell.length_c   1.000
_cell.angle_alpha   90.00
_cell.angle_beta   90.00
_cell.angle_gamma   90.00
#
_symmetry.space_group_name_H-M   'P 1'
#
loop_
_entity.id
_entity.type
_entity.pdbx_description
1 polymer ?
#
loop_
_entity_poly.entity_id
_entity_poly.type
_entity_poly.pdbx_seq_one_letter_code
_entity_poly.pdbx_strand_id
1 'polypeptide(L)'
;MNDKKIRVSEEIYEQLAKLAEKGGRSIRELAEEAIKAYLLGTENVDKPVKAVSGKIIPIQYETKCKFCGKTINKGELAYWVKYTFDDNSSRSYVICLDCYYKDTALAEWYLKKKKLEGIVRGLKNKADQLAEEVEKLQVEYDVLKVKQEVLDLWRNFESLFLSTEQSLTTEKMEEFMDRLNELLDRVGSLEATLNAIPEFKKYMVRRSVQTSKYESKRAWM
;
A
#
# COMPACT_ATOMS: atom_id res chain seq x y z
N MET A 1 8.19 64.27 -14.10
CA MET A 1 9.30 63.45 -13.57
C MET A 1 10.48 64.39 -13.35
N ASN A 2 11.03 64.44 -12.14
CA ASN A 2 12.14 65.33 -11.82
C ASN A 2 13.45 64.64 -12.24
N ASP A 3 14.17 65.18 -13.22
CA ASP A 3 15.47 64.63 -13.63
C ASP A 3 16.50 64.85 -12.53
N LYS A 4 16.91 63.76 -11.86
CA LYS A 4 17.99 63.76 -10.89
C LYS A 4 19.28 63.34 -11.59
N LYS A 5 20.24 64.26 -11.71
CA LYS A 5 21.55 64.00 -12.31
C LYS A 5 22.54 63.54 -11.24
N ILE A 6 23.21 62.41 -11.48
CA ILE A 6 24.29 61.90 -10.65
C ILE A 6 25.60 62.10 -11.43
N ARG A 7 26.62 62.68 -10.78
CA ARG A 7 27.97 62.78 -11.36
C ARG A 7 28.78 61.56 -10.92
N VAL A 8 29.37 60.88 -11.88
CA VAL A 8 30.22 59.69 -11.70
C VAL A 8 31.57 59.97 -12.34
N SER A 9 32.63 59.29 -11.90
CA SER A 9 33.93 59.39 -12.56
C SER A 9 33.87 58.82 -13.98
N GLU A 10 34.72 59.35 -14.85
CA GLU A 10 34.80 58.98 -16.26
C GLU A 10 35.14 57.49 -16.45
N GLU A 11 36.03 56.95 -15.61
CA GLU A 11 36.39 55.52 -15.59
C GLU A 11 35.19 54.59 -15.32
N ILE A 12 34.32 54.97 -14.38
CA ILE A 12 33.12 54.17 -14.04
C ILE A 12 32.10 54.26 -15.18
N TYR A 13 31.96 55.44 -15.79
CA TYR A 13 31.09 55.62 -16.92
C TYR A 13 31.51 54.74 -18.11
N GLU A 14 32.81 54.68 -18.42
CA GLU A 14 33.33 53.80 -19.47
C GLU A 14 33.10 52.31 -19.18
N GLN A 15 33.28 51.89 -17.93
CA GLN A 15 33.02 50.50 -17.52
C GLN A 15 31.55 50.14 -17.65
N LEU A 16 30.65 51.03 -17.23
CA LEU A 16 29.20 50.85 -17.39
C LEU A 16 28.79 50.83 -18.87
N ALA A 17 29.37 51.68 -19.70
CA ALA A 17 29.12 51.70 -21.14
C ALA A 17 29.54 50.38 -21.81
N LYS A 18 30.74 49.88 -21.51
CA LYS A 18 31.23 48.58 -22.02
C LYS A 18 30.37 47.40 -21.58
N LEU A 19 29.83 47.41 -20.37
CA LEU A 19 28.92 46.38 -19.87
C LEU A 19 27.53 46.48 -20.50
N ALA A 20 27.02 47.70 -20.68
CA ALA A 20 25.75 47.99 -21.34
C ALA A 20 25.76 47.51 -22.81
N GLU A 21 26.83 47.78 -23.56
CA GLU A 21 26.99 47.32 -24.94
C GLU A 21 27.04 45.79 -25.05
N LYS A 22 27.76 45.11 -24.16
CA LYS A 22 27.82 43.64 -24.13
C LYS A 22 26.48 42.99 -23.77
N GLY A 23 25.69 43.65 -22.92
CA GLY A 23 24.41 43.15 -22.43
C GLY A 23 23.18 43.61 -23.23
N GLY A 24 23.34 44.54 -24.18
CA GLY A 24 22.23 45.16 -24.91
C GLY A 24 21.25 45.95 -24.03
N ARG A 25 21.71 46.47 -22.88
CA ARG A 25 20.89 47.20 -21.89
C ARG A 25 21.25 48.68 -21.85
N SER A 26 20.37 49.53 -21.33
CA SER A 26 20.69 50.94 -21.15
C SER A 26 21.60 51.16 -19.93
N ILE A 27 22.51 52.14 -20.00
CA ILE A 27 23.41 52.51 -18.89
C ILE A 27 22.61 52.84 -17.62
N ARG A 28 21.41 53.44 -17.79
CA ARG A 28 20.51 53.77 -16.71
C ARG A 28 20.01 52.53 -15.96
N GLU A 29 19.52 51.52 -16.68
CA GLU A 29 19.02 50.28 -16.07
C GLU A 29 20.12 49.56 -15.29
N LEU A 30 21.32 49.51 -15.88
CA LEU A 30 22.46 48.84 -15.27
C LEU A 30 22.96 49.58 -14.01
N ALA A 31 22.95 50.91 -14.03
CA ALA A 31 23.25 51.72 -12.85
C ALA A 31 22.18 51.58 -11.75
N GLU A 32 20.90 51.59 -12.11
CA GLU A 32 19.81 51.36 -11.16
C GLU A 32 19.89 49.97 -10.52
N GLU A 33 20.20 48.93 -11.28
CA GLU A 33 20.37 47.55 -10.79
C GLU A 33 21.58 47.43 -9.85
N ALA A 34 22.72 48.04 -10.20
CA ALA A 34 23.92 48.05 -9.35
C ALA A 34 23.69 48.80 -8.02
N ILE A 35 23.00 49.95 -8.07
CA ILE A 35 22.64 50.71 -6.86
C ILE A 35 21.65 49.91 -6.01
N LYS A 36 20.66 49.27 -6.62
CA LYS A 36 19.71 48.38 -5.91
C LYS A 36 20.43 47.19 -5.27
N ALA A 37 21.35 46.54 -5.98
CA ALA A 37 22.13 45.41 -5.48
C ALA A 37 23.00 45.80 -4.27
N TYR A 38 23.54 47.02 -4.28
CA TYR A 38 24.32 47.55 -3.16
C TYR A 38 23.44 47.94 -1.97
N LEU A 39 22.28 48.56 -2.21
CA LEU A 39 21.38 49.02 -1.16
C LEU A 39 20.57 47.90 -0.49
N LEU A 40 20.15 46.88 -1.24
CA LEU A 40 19.31 45.79 -0.76
C LEU A 40 20.11 44.58 -0.25
N GLY A 41 21.44 44.65 -0.32
CA GLY A 41 22.31 43.48 -0.18
C GLY A 41 22.11 42.54 -1.37
N THR A 42 23.14 41.77 -1.70
CA THR A 42 23.15 40.82 -2.83
C THR A 42 22.15 39.66 -2.72
N GLU A 43 21.18 39.73 -1.81
CA GLU A 43 20.21 38.67 -1.53
C GLU A 43 18.95 38.73 -2.40
N ASN A 44 18.59 39.89 -2.99
CA ASN A 44 17.30 40.06 -3.69
C ASN A 44 17.40 40.71 -5.08
N VAL A 45 18.49 40.52 -5.81
CA VAL A 45 18.43 40.73 -7.27
C VAL A 45 18.00 39.42 -7.88
N ASP A 46 16.70 39.30 -8.18
CA ASP A 46 16.12 38.24 -8.99
C ASP A 46 16.75 38.31 -10.38
N LYS A 47 17.96 37.75 -10.50
CA LYS A 47 18.67 37.67 -11.78
C LYS A 47 17.90 36.70 -12.66
N PRO A 48 17.40 37.13 -13.84
CA PRO A 48 16.72 36.25 -14.75
C PRO A 48 17.64 35.07 -15.15
N VAL A 49 17.10 33.87 -15.03
CA VAL A 49 17.80 32.61 -15.32
C VAL A 49 17.68 32.33 -16.82
N LYS A 50 18.81 32.34 -17.53
CA LYS A 50 18.90 32.10 -18.96
C LYS A 50 18.76 30.63 -19.33
N ALA A 51 19.38 29.76 -18.53
CA ALA A 51 19.36 28.32 -18.76
C ALA A 51 19.54 27.54 -17.44
N VAL A 52 18.78 26.46 -17.31
CA VAL A 52 18.93 25.48 -16.24
C VAL A 52 19.38 24.17 -16.87
N SER A 53 20.55 23.68 -16.47
CA SER A 53 21.03 22.36 -16.88
C SER A 53 21.24 21.49 -15.65
N GLY A 54 20.78 20.26 -15.69
CA GLY A 54 20.92 19.35 -14.56
C GLY A 54 21.08 17.89 -14.97
N LYS A 55 21.81 17.13 -14.16
CA LYS A 55 22.04 15.69 -14.32
C LYS A 55 22.08 15.03 -12.95
N ILE A 56 21.67 13.76 -12.89
CA ILE A 56 21.84 12.93 -11.70
C ILE A 56 23.27 12.39 -11.70
N ILE A 57 24.02 12.68 -10.66
CA ILE A 57 25.42 12.27 -10.51
C ILE A 57 25.67 11.71 -9.11
N PRO A 58 26.58 10.73 -8.94
CA PRO A 58 27.07 10.35 -7.63
C PRO A 58 27.96 11.47 -7.07
N ILE A 59 27.72 11.88 -5.82
CA ILE A 59 28.51 12.98 -5.23
C ILE A 59 29.88 12.47 -4.75
N GLN A 60 30.95 13.19 -5.10
CA GLN A 60 32.32 12.85 -4.69
C GLN A 60 32.70 13.35 -3.29
N TYR A 61 31.95 14.32 -2.75
CA TYR A 61 32.19 14.97 -1.46
C TYR A 61 30.87 15.07 -0.68
N GLU A 62 30.94 15.13 0.64
CA GLU A 62 29.76 15.35 1.47
C GLU A 62 29.20 16.76 1.22
N THR A 63 27.90 16.86 0.94
CA THR A 63 27.24 18.13 0.63
C THR A 63 25.85 18.18 1.25
N LYS A 64 25.20 19.35 1.24
CA LYS A 64 23.83 19.53 1.76
C LYS A 64 22.86 19.88 0.64
N CYS A 65 21.67 19.30 0.71
CA CYS A 65 20.58 19.64 -0.20
C CYS A 65 20.16 21.10 -0.03
N LYS A 66 20.02 21.85 -1.13
CA LYS A 66 19.56 23.25 -1.12
C LYS A 66 18.15 23.43 -0.52
N PHE A 67 17.25 22.47 -0.76
CA PHE A 67 15.83 22.60 -0.39
C PHE A 67 15.54 22.12 1.04
N CYS A 68 16.07 20.97 1.44
CA CYS A 68 15.76 20.36 2.73
C CYS A 68 16.93 20.37 3.73
N GLY A 69 18.11 20.83 3.33
CA GLY A 69 19.29 20.89 4.20
C GLY A 69 19.89 19.54 4.58
N LYS A 70 19.30 18.42 4.15
CA LYS A 70 19.78 17.05 4.43
C LYS A 70 21.20 16.88 3.88
N THR A 71 22.07 16.31 4.71
CA THR A 71 23.42 15.90 4.33
C THR A 71 23.35 14.71 3.37
N ILE A 72 24.09 14.79 2.27
CA ILE A 72 24.24 13.75 1.26
C ILE A 72 25.67 13.26 1.33
N ASN A 73 25.85 11.97 1.60
CA ASN A 73 27.15 11.37 1.81
C ASN A 73 27.89 11.13 0.49
N LYS A 74 29.22 10.98 0.58
CA LYS A 74 30.05 10.60 -0.57
C LYS A 74 29.58 9.26 -1.15
N GLY A 75 29.34 9.23 -2.46
CA GLY A 75 28.88 8.07 -3.21
C GLY A 75 27.36 7.99 -3.38
N GLU A 76 26.58 8.80 -2.66
CA GLU A 76 25.12 8.85 -2.85
C GLU A 76 24.74 9.61 -4.13
N LEU A 77 23.63 9.21 -4.76
CA LEU A 77 23.10 9.85 -5.95
C LEU A 77 22.35 11.14 -5.59
N ALA A 78 22.63 12.23 -6.30
CA ALA A 78 21.92 13.48 -6.15
C ALA A 78 21.72 14.18 -7.50
N TYR A 79 20.73 15.08 -7.53
CA TYR A 79 20.46 15.90 -8.69
C TYR A 79 21.30 17.18 -8.62
N TRP A 80 22.26 17.31 -9.53
CA TRP A 80 23.11 18.49 -9.65
C TRP A 80 22.51 19.43 -10.68
N VAL A 81 22.32 20.70 -10.29
CA VAL A 81 21.72 21.74 -11.14
C VAL A 81 22.66 22.91 -11.25
N LYS A 82 22.98 23.30 -12.49
CA LYS A 82 23.70 24.52 -12.82
C LYS A 82 22.74 25.53 -13.42
N TYR A 83 22.57 26.64 -12.71
CA TYR A 83 21.87 27.83 -13.18
C TYR A 83 22.88 28.73 -13.89
N THR A 84 22.60 29.07 -15.15
CA THR A 84 23.33 30.11 -15.89
C THR A 84 22.45 31.35 -15.93
N PHE A 85 22.96 32.45 -15.37
CA PHE A 85 22.29 33.76 -15.37
C PHE A 85 22.58 34.52 -16.66
N ASP A 86 21.80 35.57 -16.95
CA ASP A 86 22.00 36.40 -18.14
C ASP A 86 23.39 37.06 -18.22
N ASP A 87 24.03 37.33 -17.07
CA ASP A 87 25.40 37.86 -16.98
C ASP A 87 26.49 36.82 -17.32
N ASN A 88 26.13 35.66 -17.88
CA ASN A 88 26.98 34.47 -18.06
C ASN A 88 27.61 33.90 -16.77
N SER A 89 27.27 34.43 -15.59
CA SER A 89 27.64 33.83 -14.32
C SER A 89 26.89 32.52 -14.10
N SER A 90 27.52 31.54 -13.45
CA SER A 90 26.89 30.25 -13.16
C SER A 90 26.99 29.87 -11.70
N ARG A 91 25.88 29.40 -11.12
CA ARG A 91 25.84 28.82 -9.77
C ARG A 91 25.32 27.39 -9.82
N SER A 92 26.03 26.49 -9.14
CA SER A 92 25.64 25.09 -9.01
C SER A 92 25.02 24.81 -7.65
N TYR A 93 23.94 24.03 -7.64
CA TYR A 93 23.29 23.56 -6.42
C TYR A 93 23.09 22.04 -6.49
N VAL A 94 23.11 21.42 -5.32
CA VAL A 94 22.84 19.99 -5.14
C VAL A 94 21.47 19.83 -4.50
N ILE A 95 20.66 18.94 -5.06
CA ILE A 95 19.31 18.63 -4.61
C ILE A 95 19.23 17.12 -4.34
N CYS A 96 18.72 16.72 -3.18
CA CYS A 96 18.50 15.31 -2.90
C CYS A 96 17.40 14.75 -3.81
N LEU A 97 17.45 13.45 -4.11
CA LEU A 97 16.45 12.80 -4.95
C LEU A 97 15.03 12.93 -4.39
N ASP A 98 14.89 12.88 -3.06
CA ASP A 98 13.61 13.08 -2.37
C ASP A 98 12.97 14.44 -2.69
N CYS A 99 13.77 15.50 -2.79
CA CYS A 99 13.30 16.84 -3.16
C CYS A 99 13.09 16.98 -4.67
N TYR A 100 13.90 16.30 -5.49
CA TYR A 100 13.77 16.32 -6.95
C TYR A 100 12.47 15.66 -7.42
N TYR A 101 12.06 14.54 -6.82
CA TYR A 101 10.88 13.77 -7.25
C TYR A 101 9.54 14.29 -6.70
N LYS A 102 9.53 15.33 -5.87
CA LYS A 102 8.30 15.82 -5.21
C LYS A 102 7.23 16.37 -6.16
N ASP A 103 7.61 16.96 -7.29
CA ASP A 103 6.67 17.81 -8.04
C ASP A 103 6.00 17.16 -9.26
N THR A 104 6.47 16.02 -9.77
CA THR A 104 5.86 15.35 -10.95
C THR A 104 5.73 13.83 -10.80
N ALA A 105 6.71 13.17 -10.20
CA ALA A 105 6.65 11.73 -9.97
C ALA A 105 5.65 11.35 -8.86
N LEU A 106 5.44 12.21 -7.86
CA LEU A 106 4.63 11.89 -6.69
C LEU A 106 3.17 11.58 -7.03
N ALA A 107 2.58 12.26 -8.01
CA ALA A 107 1.21 12.03 -8.46
C ALA A 107 1.06 10.64 -9.14
N GLU A 108 2.01 10.26 -10.00
CA GLU A 108 2.01 8.95 -10.65
C GLU A 108 2.21 7.81 -9.63
N TRP A 109 3.11 7.99 -8.67
CA TRP A 109 3.35 7.03 -7.60
C TRP A 109 2.15 6.92 -6.65
N TYR A 110 1.46 8.02 -6.36
CA TYR A 110 0.25 8.03 -5.55
C TYR A 110 -0.91 7.28 -6.23
N LEU A 111 -1.10 7.48 -7.54
CA LEU A 111 -2.08 6.73 -8.33
C LEU A 111 -1.75 5.23 -8.38
N LYS A 112 -0.46 4.87 -8.57
CA LYS A 112 0.00 3.48 -8.53
C LYS A 112 -0.25 2.84 -7.16
N LYS A 113 0.06 3.55 -6.07
CA LYS A 113 -0.20 3.09 -4.70
C LYS A 113 -1.69 2.77 -4.49
N LYS A 114 -2.58 3.69 -4.86
CA LYS A 114 -4.04 3.49 -4.74
C LYS A 114 -4.55 2.31 -5.57
N LYS A 115 -3.97 2.09 -6.77
CA LYS A 115 -4.29 0.94 -7.62
C LYS A 115 -3.85 -0.38 -6.96
N LEU A 116 -2.65 -0.42 -6.39
CA LEU A 116 -2.13 -1.58 -5.67
C LEU A 116 -2.94 -1.88 -4.41
N GLU A 117 -3.33 -0.87 -3.64
CA GLU A 117 -4.22 -1.03 -2.47
C GLU A 117 -5.57 -1.65 -2.87
N GLY A 118 -6.15 -1.22 -4.00
CA GLY A 118 -7.36 -1.81 -4.54
C GLY A 118 -7.19 -3.28 -4.93
N ILE A 119 -6.06 -3.64 -5.55
CA ILE A 119 -5.73 -5.03 -5.88
C ILE A 119 -5.57 -5.87 -4.62
N VAL A 120 -4.83 -5.38 -3.61
CA VAL A 120 -4.65 -6.07 -2.33
C VAL A 120 -5.99 -6.32 -1.66
N ARG A 121 -6.90 -5.33 -1.65
CA ARG A 121 -8.25 -5.53 -1.10
C ARG A 121 -9.04 -6.58 -1.87
N GLY A 122 -8.94 -6.59 -3.20
CA GLY A 122 -9.58 -7.60 -4.04
C GLY A 122 -9.03 -9.01 -3.80
N LEU A 123 -7.71 -9.14 -3.66
CA LEU A 123 -7.05 -10.41 -3.33
C LEU A 123 -7.44 -10.90 -1.94
N LYS A 124 -7.50 -10.00 -0.96
CA LYS A 124 -7.94 -10.34 0.40
C LYS A 124 -9.36 -10.88 0.40
N ASN A 125 -10.30 -10.19 -0.25
CA ASN A 125 -11.68 -10.66 -0.35
C ASN A 125 -11.79 -12.04 -1.04
N LYS A 126 -10.98 -12.30 -2.07
CA LYS A 126 -10.93 -13.63 -2.72
C LYS A 126 -10.34 -14.70 -1.80
N ALA A 127 -9.31 -14.36 -1.03
CA ALA A 127 -8.73 -15.27 -0.06
C ALA A 127 -9.74 -15.61 1.04
N ASP A 128 -10.48 -14.60 1.54
CA ASP A 128 -11.52 -14.79 2.54
C ASP A 128 -12.66 -15.68 2.00
N GLN A 129 -13.11 -15.45 0.75
CA GLN A 129 -14.11 -16.31 0.08
C GLN A 129 -13.64 -17.75 -0.10
N LEU A 130 -12.40 -17.95 -0.55
CA LEU A 130 -11.83 -19.29 -0.72
C LEU A 130 -11.65 -19.99 0.63
N ALA A 131 -11.32 -19.26 1.69
CA ALA A 131 -11.24 -19.81 3.04
C ALA A 131 -12.61 -20.33 3.50
N GLU A 132 -13.68 -19.55 3.28
CA GLU A 132 -15.05 -19.98 3.58
C GLU A 132 -15.47 -21.23 2.78
N GLU A 133 -15.10 -21.31 1.50
CA GLU A 133 -15.39 -22.48 0.66
C GLU A 133 -14.62 -23.73 1.13
N VAL A 134 -13.35 -23.58 1.50
CA VAL A 134 -12.54 -24.68 2.03
C VAL A 134 -13.09 -25.18 3.36
N GLU A 135 -13.50 -24.28 4.25
CA GLU A 135 -14.13 -24.67 5.52
C GLU A 135 -15.42 -25.47 5.30
N LYS A 136 -16.26 -25.05 4.34
CA LYS A 136 -17.49 -25.79 3.98
C LYS A 136 -17.17 -27.18 3.45
N LEU A 137 -16.25 -27.28 2.49
CA LEU A 137 -15.85 -28.55 1.90
C LEU A 137 -15.20 -29.49 2.91
N GLN A 138 -14.43 -28.94 3.86
CA GLN A 138 -13.79 -29.73 4.92
C GLN A 138 -14.85 -30.37 5.83
N VAL A 139 -15.86 -29.60 6.24
CA VAL A 139 -16.97 -30.13 7.04
C VAL A 139 -17.76 -31.19 6.29
N GLU A 140 -18.04 -30.98 4.99
CA GLU A 140 -18.71 -31.98 4.16
C GLU A 140 -17.88 -33.27 4.04
N TYR A 141 -16.57 -33.15 3.85
CA TYR A 141 -15.65 -34.27 3.82
C TYR A 141 -15.66 -35.05 5.13
N ASP A 142 -15.58 -34.35 6.27
CA ASP A 142 -15.57 -34.99 7.59
C ASP A 142 -16.87 -35.74 7.87
N VAL A 143 -18.02 -35.19 7.46
CA VAL A 143 -19.32 -35.88 7.54
C VAL A 143 -19.35 -37.14 6.66
N LEU A 144 -18.86 -37.06 5.43
CA LEU A 144 -18.80 -38.21 4.52
C LEU A 144 -17.86 -39.30 5.06
N LYS A 145 -16.73 -38.91 5.65
CA LYS A 145 -15.79 -39.83 6.28
C LYS A 145 -16.42 -40.57 7.45
N VAL A 146 -17.10 -39.87 8.35
CA VAL A 146 -17.82 -40.52 9.46
C VAL A 146 -18.90 -41.46 8.93
N LYS A 147 -19.65 -41.06 7.90
CA LYS A 147 -20.65 -41.94 7.27
C LYS A 147 -20.02 -43.22 6.72
N GLN A 148 -18.84 -43.13 6.11
CA GLN A 148 -18.11 -44.30 5.63
C GLN A 148 -17.67 -45.19 6.80
N GLU A 149 -17.12 -44.61 7.86
CA GLU A 149 -16.72 -45.36 9.07
C GLU A 149 -17.91 -46.08 9.73
N VAL A 150 -19.09 -45.45 9.78
CA VAL A 150 -20.33 -46.08 10.26
C VAL A 150 -20.75 -47.26 9.37
N LEU A 151 -20.71 -47.09 8.05
CA LEU A 151 -21.05 -48.17 7.11
C LEU A 151 -20.08 -49.34 7.21
N ASP A 152 -18.79 -49.07 7.39
CA ASP A 152 -17.77 -50.10 7.56
C ASP A 152 -17.94 -50.82 8.91
N LEU A 153 -18.22 -50.10 10.00
CA LEU A 153 -18.59 -50.73 11.27
C LEU A 153 -19.84 -51.57 11.16
N TRP A 154 -20.87 -51.11 10.46
CA TRP A 154 -22.10 -51.87 10.24
C TRP A 154 -21.84 -53.14 9.44
N ARG A 155 -21.07 -53.07 8.35
CA ARG A 155 -20.68 -54.25 7.57
C ARG A 155 -19.85 -55.23 8.38
N ASN A 156 -18.92 -54.73 9.20
CA ASN A 156 -18.13 -55.56 10.12
C ASN A 156 -19.04 -56.25 11.14
N PHE A 157 -19.98 -55.52 11.74
CA PHE A 157 -20.98 -56.08 12.65
C PHE A 157 -21.84 -57.14 11.97
N GLU A 158 -22.41 -56.84 10.80
CA GLU A 158 -23.21 -57.77 10.01
C GLU A 158 -22.43 -59.04 9.67
N SER A 159 -21.16 -58.93 9.27
CA SER A 159 -20.29 -60.06 8.97
C SER A 159 -19.99 -60.94 10.20
N LEU A 160 -19.79 -60.33 11.37
CA LEU A 160 -19.53 -61.02 12.63
C LEU A 160 -20.79 -61.70 13.19
N PHE A 161 -21.97 -61.09 12.98
CA PHE A 161 -23.25 -61.58 13.49
C PHE A 161 -23.85 -62.67 12.59
N LEU A 162 -23.63 -62.60 11.26
CA LEU A 162 -24.11 -63.60 10.31
C LEU A 162 -23.18 -64.81 10.18
N SER A 163 -21.90 -64.72 10.58
CA SER A 163 -21.01 -65.88 10.65
C SER A 163 -21.40 -66.78 11.83
N THR A 164 -22.19 -67.81 11.56
CA THR A 164 -22.89 -68.66 12.53
C THR A 164 -21.98 -69.55 13.41
N GLU A 165 -20.65 -69.46 13.30
CA GLU A 165 -19.71 -70.35 13.99
C GLU A 165 -18.81 -69.68 15.03
N GLN A 166 -18.76 -68.35 15.12
CA GLN A 166 -17.95 -67.69 16.14
C GLN A 166 -18.86 -67.16 17.24
N SER A 167 -18.78 -67.79 18.42
CA SER A 167 -19.24 -67.20 19.66
C SER A 167 -18.78 -65.74 19.70
N LEU A 168 -19.72 -64.80 19.73
CA LEU A 168 -19.47 -63.40 20.07
C LEU A 168 -18.71 -63.38 21.40
N THR A 169 -17.40 -63.30 21.34
CA THR A 169 -16.58 -63.13 22.53
C THR A 169 -16.87 -61.73 23.07
N THR A 170 -17.00 -61.63 24.40
CA THR A 170 -17.24 -60.38 25.11
C THR A 170 -16.26 -59.29 24.68
N GLU A 171 -15.00 -59.65 24.40
CA GLU A 171 -13.96 -58.75 23.88
C GLU A 171 -14.30 -58.11 22.52
N LYS A 172 -14.89 -58.86 21.57
CA LYS A 172 -15.27 -58.30 20.26
C LYS A 172 -16.47 -57.35 20.36
N MET A 173 -17.36 -57.60 21.33
CA MET A 173 -18.45 -56.66 21.62
C MET A 173 -17.93 -55.39 22.31
N GLU A 174 -16.99 -55.52 23.25
CA GLU A 174 -16.34 -54.36 23.88
C GLU A 174 -15.60 -53.51 22.84
N GLU A 175 -14.82 -54.12 21.95
CA GLU A 175 -14.12 -53.39 20.88
C GLU A 175 -15.08 -52.70 19.91
N PHE A 176 -16.23 -53.32 19.61
CA PHE A 176 -17.27 -52.70 18.81
C PHE A 176 -17.91 -51.51 19.52
N MET A 177 -18.22 -51.63 20.82
CA MET A 177 -18.80 -50.57 21.63
C MET A 177 -17.83 -49.40 21.80
N ASP A 178 -16.53 -49.66 21.97
CA ASP A 178 -15.49 -48.63 22.05
C ASP A 178 -15.39 -47.84 20.74
N ARG A 179 -15.40 -48.52 19.58
CA ARG A 179 -15.42 -47.86 18.27
C ARG A 179 -16.70 -47.07 18.03
N LEU A 180 -17.84 -47.56 18.52
CA LEU A 180 -19.12 -46.85 18.46
C LEU A 180 -19.09 -45.56 19.29
N ASN A 181 -18.54 -45.63 20.51
CA ASN A 181 -18.38 -44.47 21.38
C ASN A 181 -17.42 -43.45 20.75
N GLU A 182 -16.31 -43.89 20.15
CA GLU A 182 -15.39 -43.00 19.43
C GLU A 182 -16.07 -42.29 18.25
N LEU A 183 -16.93 -43.00 17.49
CA LEU A 183 -17.72 -42.38 16.43
C LEU A 183 -18.78 -41.42 16.97
N LEU A 184 -19.43 -41.74 18.09
CA LEU A 184 -20.39 -40.85 18.73
C LEU A 184 -19.71 -39.56 19.21
N ASP A 185 -18.50 -39.66 19.78
CA ASP A 185 -17.71 -38.50 20.20
C ASP A 185 -17.28 -37.64 18.99
N ARG A 186 -16.86 -38.28 17.88
CA ARG A 186 -16.56 -37.58 16.62
C ARG A 186 -17.79 -36.88 16.04
N VAL A 187 -18.95 -37.55 16.04
CA VAL A 187 -20.22 -36.95 15.62
C VAL A 187 -20.58 -35.77 16.52
N GLY A 188 -20.47 -35.91 17.84
CA GLY A 188 -20.71 -34.82 18.79
C GLY A 188 -19.78 -33.62 18.57
N SER A 189 -18.50 -33.86 18.23
CA SER A 189 -17.55 -32.80 17.89
C SER A 189 -17.94 -32.07 16.60
N LEU A 190 -18.37 -32.80 15.56
CA LEU A 190 -18.83 -32.23 14.29
C LEU A 190 -20.14 -31.46 14.45
N GLU A 191 -21.07 -31.95 15.28
CA GLU A 191 -22.30 -31.24 15.63
C GLU A 191 -22.00 -29.93 16.37
N ALA A 192 -21.01 -29.92 17.27
CA ALA A 192 -20.57 -28.69 17.93
C ALA A 192 -19.95 -27.70 16.93
N THR A 193 -19.13 -28.18 15.98
CA THR A 193 -18.58 -27.34 14.90
C THR A 193 -19.67 -26.78 13.99
N LEU A 194 -20.64 -27.59 13.59
CA LEU A 194 -21.79 -27.16 12.78
C LEU A 194 -22.67 -26.14 13.50
N ASN A 195 -22.88 -26.29 14.81
CA ASN A 195 -23.64 -25.34 15.63
C ASN A 195 -22.90 -24.01 15.89
N ALA A 196 -21.57 -24.00 15.80
CA ALA A 196 -20.73 -22.81 15.92
C ALA A 196 -20.73 -21.96 14.63
N ILE A 197 -21.03 -22.55 13.46
CA ILE A 197 -21.10 -21.83 12.18
C ILE A 197 -22.40 -20.99 12.12
N PRO A 198 -22.33 -19.65 12.03
CA PRO A 198 -23.50 -18.77 12.14
C PRO A 198 -24.53 -18.91 11.00
N GLU A 199 -24.17 -19.48 9.84
CA GLU A 199 -25.12 -19.71 8.73
C GLU A 199 -26.19 -20.76 9.08
N PHE A 200 -25.91 -21.75 9.94
CA PHE A 200 -26.88 -22.77 10.33
C PHE A 200 -27.95 -22.25 11.31
N LYS A 201 -27.62 -21.27 12.17
CA LYS A 201 -28.61 -20.59 13.04
C LYS A 201 -29.69 -19.86 12.23
N LYS A 202 -29.34 -19.27 11.08
CA LYS A 202 -30.33 -18.61 10.21
C LYS A 202 -31.31 -19.60 9.56
N TYR A 203 -30.88 -20.82 9.25
CA TYR A 203 -31.75 -21.85 8.68
C TYR A 203 -32.66 -22.52 9.72
N MET A 204 -32.18 -22.82 10.92
CA MET A 204 -33.04 -23.39 11.98
C MET A 204 -34.09 -22.40 12.50
N VAL A 205 -33.74 -21.12 12.68
CA VAL A 205 -34.69 -20.09 13.14
C VAL A 205 -35.79 -19.83 12.11
N ARG A 206 -35.51 -19.96 10.80
CA ARG A 206 -36.57 -19.86 9.76
C ARG A 206 -37.51 -21.07 9.74
N ARG A 207 -37.01 -22.27 10.05
CA ARG A 207 -37.81 -23.50 10.07
C ARG A 207 -38.76 -23.56 11.26
N SER A 208 -38.30 -23.17 12.46
CA SER A 208 -39.14 -23.13 13.67
C SER A 208 -40.23 -22.05 13.64
N VAL A 209 -39.97 -20.93 12.96
CA VAL A 209 -40.96 -19.86 12.74
C VAL A 209 -42.02 -20.28 11.71
N GLN A 210 -41.68 -21.12 10.73
CA GLN A 210 -42.64 -21.63 9.75
C GLN A 210 -43.55 -22.73 10.32
N THR A 211 -43.04 -23.62 11.18
CA THR A 211 -43.89 -24.63 11.85
C THR A 211 -44.84 -24.01 12.87
N SER A 212 -44.39 -23.03 13.66
CA SER A 212 -45.23 -22.29 14.62
C SER A 212 -46.43 -21.56 13.96
N LYS A 213 -46.24 -21.00 12.75
CA LYS A 213 -47.33 -20.35 12.00
C LYS A 213 -48.37 -21.31 11.41
N TYR A 214 -48.00 -22.56 11.16
CA TYR A 214 -48.92 -23.58 10.65
C TYR A 214 -49.71 -24.24 11.79
N GLU A 215 -49.10 -24.40 12.97
CA GLU A 215 -49.78 -24.91 14.17
C GLU A 215 -50.79 -23.91 14.74
N SER A 216 -50.47 -22.62 14.75
CA SER A 216 -51.42 -21.59 15.20
C SER A 216 -52.62 -21.41 14.26
N LYS A 217 -52.46 -21.69 12.95
CA LYS A 217 -53.58 -21.68 11.99
C LYS A 217 -54.49 -22.91 12.10
N ARG A 218 -53.97 -24.06 12.54
CA ARG A 218 -54.78 -25.27 12.80
C ARG A 218 -55.53 -25.23 14.13
N ALA A 219 -55.06 -24.44 15.10
CA ALA A 219 -55.74 -24.27 16.38
C ALA A 219 -56.95 -23.31 16.33
N TRP A 220 -57.18 -22.64 15.17
CA TRP A 220 -58.25 -21.66 14.96
C TRP A 220 -59.22 -22.05 13.81
N MET A 221 -59.13 -23.28 13.29
CA MET A 221 -60.15 -23.92 12.42
C MET A 221 -60.79 -25.07 13.18
#